data_AF-A0A1J3FSW4-F1
#
_entry.id   AF-A0A1J3FSW4-F1
#
_cell.length_a   1.000
_cell.length_b   1.000
_cell.length_c   1.000
_cell.angle_alpha   90.00
_cell.angle_beta   90.00
_cell.angle_gamma   90.00
#
_symmetry.space_group_name_H-M   'P 1'
#
loop_
_entity.id
_entity.type
_entity.pdbx_description
1 polymer ?
#
loop_
_entity_poly.entity_id
_entity_poly.type
_entity_poly.pdbx_seq_one_letter_code
_entity_poly.pdbx_strand_id
1 'polypeptide(L)'
;EALKGSTDLVEIDLHICEPWQLPDVAKLNAKEWYFFSFRDRKYATGYRTNRATISGYWKATGKDRTVMDPRTRQLVGMRKTLG
;
A
#
# COMPACT_ATOMS: atom_id res chain seq x y z
N GLU A 1 -13.86 19.52 -20.57
CA GLU A 1 -14.22 18.09 -20.37
C GLU A 1 -13.53 17.59 -19.12
N ALA A 2 -14.30 17.16 -18.13
CA ALA A 2 -13.80 16.73 -16.84
C ALA A 2 -13.17 15.34 -16.94
N LEU A 3 -11.98 15.17 -16.36
CA LEU A 3 -11.29 13.88 -16.21
C LEU A 3 -12.13 12.97 -15.30
N LYS A 4 -13.07 12.25 -15.90
CA LYS A 4 -13.89 11.22 -15.27
C LYS A 4 -13.01 9.99 -15.02
N GLY A 5 -12.25 10.03 -13.92
CA GLY A 5 -11.37 8.94 -13.51
C GLY A 5 -10.91 9.02 -12.06
N SER A 6 -11.56 9.82 -11.20
CA SER A 6 -11.33 9.72 -9.75
C SER A 6 -12.12 8.51 -9.24
N THR A 7 -11.56 7.33 -9.39
CA THR A 7 -11.89 6.21 -8.51
C THR A 7 -11.24 6.56 -7.18
N ASP A 8 -11.99 7.21 -6.29
CA ASP A 8 -11.52 7.60 -4.96
C ASP A 8 -11.12 6.32 -4.21
N LEU A 9 -9.83 6.00 -4.22
CA LEU A 9 -9.29 4.90 -3.42
C LEU A 9 -9.50 5.23 -1.95
N VAL A 10 -9.91 4.22 -1.18
CA VAL A 10 -10.15 4.40 0.25
C VAL A 10 -8.82 4.57 0.97
N GLU A 11 -8.74 5.61 1.80
CA GLU A 11 -7.64 5.81 2.75
C GLU A 11 -7.86 4.94 3.99
N ILE A 12 -6.85 4.16 4.37
CA ILE A 12 -6.85 3.32 5.57
C ILE A 12 -5.53 3.44 6.30
N ASP A 13 -5.52 3.12 7.60
CA ASP A 13 -4.27 2.94 8.34
C ASP A 13 -3.93 1.44 8.45
N LEU A 14 -2.96 1.00 7.64
CA LEU A 14 -2.49 -0.38 7.64
C LEU A 14 -1.77 -0.80 8.93
N HIS A 15 -1.41 0.13 9.83
CA HIS A 15 -0.73 -0.21 11.08
C HIS A 15 -1.69 -0.64 12.18
N ILE A 16 -2.98 -0.39 12.01
CA ILE A 16 -4.03 -0.77 12.96
C ILE A 16 -5.11 -1.66 12.33
N CYS A 17 -5.01 -1.91 11.02
CA CYS A 17 -5.92 -2.77 10.28
C CYS A 17 -5.26 -4.11 9.97
N GLU A 18 -5.91 -5.20 10.38
CA GLU A 18 -5.42 -6.54 10.11
C GLU A 18 -5.78 -7.00 8.68
N PRO A 19 -4.95 -7.86 8.06
CA PRO A 19 -5.16 -8.31 6.68
C PRO A 19 -6.55 -8.87 6.41
N TRP A 20 -7.13 -9.59 7.38
CA TRP A 20 -8.47 -10.21 7.27
C TRP A 20 -9.62 -9.21 7.45
N GLN A 21 -9.36 -7.99 7.91
CA GLN A 21 -10.37 -6.92 8.00
C GLN A 21 -10.46 -6.11 6.70
N LEU A 22 -9.41 -6.13 5.87
CA LEU A 22 -9.36 -5.38 4.61
C LEU A 22 -10.52 -5.66 3.65
N PRO A 23 -10.99 -6.91 3.46
CA PRO A 23 -12.14 -7.19 2.59
C PRO A 23 -13.40 -6.44 3.01
N ASP A 24 -13.68 -6.39 4.33
CA ASP A 24 -14.85 -5.70 4.88
C ASP A 24 -14.73 -4.18 4.70
N VAL A 25 -13.51 -3.64 4.87
CA VAL A 25 -13.24 -2.20 4.68
C VAL A 25 -13.39 -1.79 3.22
N ALA A 26 -12.97 -2.65 2.28
CA ALA A 26 -13.13 -2.36 0.86
C ALA A 26 -14.59 -2.30 0.42
N LYS A 27 -15.50 -3.00 1.12
CA LYS A 27 -16.93 -3.13 0.75
C LYS A 27 -17.12 -3.60 -0.70
N LEU A 28 -16.17 -4.37 -1.22
CA LEU A 28 -16.14 -4.86 -2.59
C LEU A 28 -15.96 -6.38 -2.59
N ASN A 29 -16.77 -7.07 -3.37
CA ASN A 29 -16.68 -8.51 -3.63
C ASN A 29 -15.61 -8.85 -4.69
N ALA A 30 -14.44 -8.24 -4.56
CA ALA A 30 -13.29 -8.46 -5.45
C ALA A 30 -12.30 -9.46 -4.85
N LYS A 31 -11.42 -10.02 -5.69
CA LYS A 31 -10.30 -10.88 -5.26
C LYS A 31 -9.10 -10.07 -4.76
N GLU A 32 -9.01 -8.81 -5.20
CA GLU A 32 -7.92 -7.89 -4.88
C GLU A 32 -8.51 -6.52 -4.55
N TRP A 33 -7.88 -5.83 -3.60
CA TRP A 33 -8.30 -4.52 -3.13
C TRP A 33 -7.11 -3.57 -3.11
N TYR A 34 -7.39 -2.29 -3.40
CA TYR A 34 -6.40 -1.24 -3.49
C TYR A 34 -6.78 -0.12 -2.54
N PHE A 35 -5.82 0.36 -1.76
CA PHE A 35 -6.02 1.38 -0.75
C PHE A 35 -4.86 2.38 -0.78
N PHE A 36 -5.14 3.60 -0.31
CA PHE A 36 -4.09 4.49 0.16
C PHE A 36 -3.84 4.23 1.65
N SER A 37 -2.58 4.24 2.05
CA SER A 37 -2.21 4.16 3.46
C SER A 37 -1.10 5.15 3.73
N PHE A 38 -1.16 5.76 4.91
CA PHE A 38 -0.07 6.57 5.41
C PHE A 38 1.18 5.71 5.56
N ARG A 39 2.33 6.25 5.15
CA ARG A 39 3.62 5.59 5.33
C ARG A 39 4.20 6.06 6.66
N ASP A 40 4.00 5.26 7.71
CA ASP A 40 4.61 5.53 9.00
C ASP A 40 6.08 5.10 9.05
N ARG A 41 6.89 5.79 9.85
CA ARG A 41 8.30 5.47 10.05
C ARG A 41 8.46 4.66 11.33
N LYS A 42 9.22 3.56 11.25
CA LYS A 42 9.50 2.71 12.42
C LYS A 42 10.32 3.46 13.49
N TYR A 43 11.15 4.40 13.07
CA TYR A 43 12.03 5.16 13.95
C TYR A 43 11.97 6.64 13.57
N ALA A 44 12.22 7.52 14.54
CA ALA A 44 12.32 8.96 14.30
C ALA A 44 13.40 9.30 13.25
N THR A 45 14.45 8.48 13.17
CA THR A 45 15.55 8.60 12.22
C THR A 45 15.54 7.46 11.19
N GLY A 46 15.83 7.79 9.93
CA GLY A 46 15.92 6.82 8.82
C GLY A 46 14.62 6.62 8.02
N TYR A 47 14.69 5.71 7.06
CA TYR A 47 13.65 5.48 6.04
C TYR A 47 12.87 4.18 6.23
N ARG A 48 13.09 3.47 7.33
CA ARG A 48 12.45 2.18 7.57
C ARG A 48 10.98 2.41 7.89
N THR A 49 10.10 1.87 7.05
CA THR A 49 8.65 1.94 7.25
C THR A 49 8.22 1.08 8.44
N ASN A 50 7.29 1.57 9.25
CA ASN A 50 6.57 0.76 10.22
C ASN A 50 5.68 -0.24 9.48
N ARG A 51 5.63 -1.45 9.98
CA ARG A 51 4.86 -2.56 9.38
C ARG A 51 4.18 -3.40 10.43
N ALA A 52 4.21 -2.96 11.69
CA ALA A 52 3.48 -3.61 12.75
C ALA A 52 1.97 -3.43 12.52
N THR A 53 1.21 -4.47 12.82
CA THR A 53 -0.23 -4.39 13.07
C THR A 53 -0.45 -4.52 14.57
N ILE A 54 -1.71 -4.55 15.02
CA ILE A 54 -2.03 -4.74 16.45
C ILE A 54 -1.56 -6.11 16.93
N SER A 55 -1.77 -7.15 16.10
CA SER A 55 -1.50 -8.54 16.46
C SER A 55 -0.24 -9.12 15.83
N GLY A 56 0.44 -8.41 14.93
CA GLY A 56 1.58 -8.94 14.19
C GLY A 56 2.37 -7.89 13.41
N TYR A 57 2.92 -8.31 12.27
CA TYR A 57 3.64 -7.40 11.38
C TYR A 57 3.72 -7.96 9.96
N TRP A 58 3.77 -7.06 8.97
CA TRP A 58 4.01 -7.38 7.57
C TRP A 58 5.51 -7.58 7.30
N LYS A 59 5.88 -8.75 6.81
CA LYS A 59 7.27 -9.10 6.46
C LYS A 59 7.51 -8.94 4.97
N ALA A 60 8.62 -8.31 4.59
CA ALA A 60 8.98 -8.26 3.17
C ALA A 60 9.30 -9.66 2.63
N THR A 61 8.76 -9.95 1.45
CA THR A 61 8.98 -11.19 0.72
C THR A 61 9.45 -10.88 -0.69
N GLY A 62 10.48 -11.57 -1.16
CA GLY A 62 11.08 -11.34 -2.47
C GLY A 62 11.89 -10.05 -2.60
N LYS A 63 12.25 -9.72 -3.85
CA LYS A 63 13.05 -8.54 -4.20
C LYS A 63 12.14 -7.38 -4.61
N ASP A 64 12.47 -6.19 -4.13
CA ASP A 64 11.81 -4.94 -4.55
C ASP A 64 11.89 -4.77 -6.08
N ARG A 65 10.80 -4.31 -6.69
CA ARG A 65 10.70 -4.07 -8.13
C ARG A 65 10.54 -2.57 -8.38
N THR A 66 11.27 -2.05 -9.37
CA THR A 66 11.09 -0.68 -9.84
C THR A 66 9.77 -0.55 -10.60
N VAL A 67 9.13 0.60 -10.47
CA VAL A 67 7.95 1.01 -11.24
C VAL A 67 8.41 2.13 -12.16
N MET A 68 8.34 1.87 -13.46
CA MET A 68 8.77 2.79 -14.51
C MET A 68 7.55 3.35 -15.21
N ASP A 69 7.58 4.64 -15.57
CA ASP A 69 6.59 5.22 -16.47
C ASP A 69 6.70 4.53 -17.84
N PRO A 70 5.60 3.93 -18.36
CA PRO A 70 5.66 3.18 -19.62
C PRO A 70 5.94 4.07 -20.85
N ARG A 71 5.66 5.37 -20.78
CA ARG A 71 5.86 6.33 -21.87
C ARG A 71 7.24 6.96 -21.81
N THR A 72 7.65 7.47 -20.65
CA THR A 72 8.91 8.22 -20.50
C THR A 72 10.09 7.35 -20.09
N ARG A 73 9.83 6.11 -19.64
CA ARG A 73 10.81 5.20 -19.03
C ARG A 73 11.54 5.80 -17.83
N GLN A 74 10.94 6.77 -17.16
CA GLN A 74 11.48 7.33 -15.93
C GLN A 74 11.06 6.49 -14.71
N LEU A 75 11.91 6.47 -13.68
CA LEU A 75 11.60 5.81 -12.41
C LEU A 75 10.56 6.63 -11.65
N VAL A 76 9.38 6.07 -11.40
CA VAL A 76 8.27 6.77 -10.70
C VAL A 76 7.96 6.20 -9.33
N GLY A 77 8.45 5.01 -9.01
CA GLY A 77 8.14 4.38 -7.74
C GLY A 77 8.73 2.99 -7.59
N MET A 78 8.51 2.41 -6.41
CA MET A 78 9.04 1.11 -6.00
C MET A 78 7.87 0.26 -5.49
N ARG A 79 7.78 -0.98 -5.96
CA ARG A 79 6.83 -1.98 -5.47
C ARG A 79 7.56 -2.96 -4.56
N LYS A 80 7.05 -3.09 -3.34
CA LYS A 80 7.50 -4.08 -2.35
C LYS A 80 6.37 -5.08 -2.11
N THR A 81 6.70 -6.37 -2.05
CA THR A 81 5.75 -7.42 -1.67
C THR A 81 5.94 -7.74 -0.20
N LEU A 82 4.84 -7.79 0.54
CA LEU A 82 4.81 -8.13 1.95
C LEU A 82 3.89 -9.35 2.15
N GLY A 83 4.13 -10.13 3.20
CA GLY A 83 3.26 -11.21 3.67
C GLY A 83 3.35 -11.39 5.17
#